data_AF-A0A7S1U908-F1
#
_entry.id   AF-A0A7S1U908-F1
#
_cell.length_a   1.000
_cell.length_b   1.000
_cell.length_c   1.000
_cell.angle_alpha   90.00
_cell.angle_beta   90.00
_cell.angle_gamma   90.00
#
_symmetry.space_group_name_H-M   'P 1'
#
loop_
_entity.id
_entity.type
_entity.pdbx_description
1 polymer ?
#
loop_
_entity_poly.entity_id
_entity_poly.type
_entity_poly.pdbx_seq_one_letter_code
_entity_poly.pdbx_strand_id
1 'polypeptide(L)'
;MAEEKVETNDNYRMEYKGHQCPEQYVNDFTPQQFEELVETFEKYDEDNSQTVDRHELQKLFAEMETDFAMEKVLEVLEAVDADGSGEIDFSEFIELTVRVKRGDDTLKGLAKLTEVLNQSPIAVLEGQAAQRSLKIRYDLIEERAPTAIHPAFFVMEVVLTGEFWDMVDG
;
A
#
# COMPACT_ATOMS: atom_id res chain seq x y z
N MET A 1 30.31 1.79 -21.44
CA MET A 1 29.90 1.09 -20.21
C MET A 1 28.41 0.92 -20.35
N ALA A 2 27.94 -0.32 -20.48
CA ALA A 2 26.56 -0.61 -20.82
C ALA A 2 25.69 -0.43 -19.57
N GLU A 3 24.68 0.42 -19.68
CA GLU A 3 23.56 0.47 -18.74
C GLU A 3 22.81 -0.84 -18.88
N GLU A 4 22.95 -1.71 -17.86
CA GLU A 4 22.16 -2.93 -17.77
C GLU A 4 20.72 -2.49 -17.41
N LYS A 5 19.90 -2.32 -18.45
CA LYS A 5 18.46 -2.20 -18.30
C LYS A 5 17.98 -3.50 -17.68
N VAL A 6 17.62 -3.45 -16.41
CA VAL A 6 16.95 -4.56 -15.73
C VAL A 6 15.64 -4.81 -16.48
N GLU A 7 15.56 -5.92 -17.20
CA GLU A 7 14.32 -6.47 -17.72
C GLU A 7 13.45 -6.80 -16.50
N THR A 8 12.52 -5.89 -16.18
CA THR A 8 11.36 -6.21 -15.35
C THR A 8 10.71 -7.43 -15.98
N ASN A 9 10.68 -8.55 -15.26
CA ASN A 9 10.08 -9.78 -15.74
C ASN A 9 8.61 -9.48 -16.10
N ASP A 10 8.32 -9.33 -17.41
CA ASP A 10 7.08 -8.81 -18.02
C ASP A 10 5.80 -9.64 -17.76
N ASN A 11 5.79 -10.52 -16.75
CA ASN A 11 4.71 -11.48 -16.52
C ASN A 11 4.19 -11.56 -15.07
N TYR A 12 4.66 -10.71 -14.15
CA TYR A 12 4.09 -10.69 -12.81
C TYR A 12 2.81 -9.84 -12.78
N ARG A 13 1.65 -10.50 -12.73
CA ARG A 13 0.38 -9.85 -12.39
C ARG A 13 0.18 -9.98 -10.89
N MET A 14 0.35 -8.87 -10.15
CA MET A 14 -0.09 -8.77 -8.76
C MET A 14 -1.61 -8.92 -8.73
N GLU A 15 -2.09 -10.12 -8.46
CA GLU A 15 -3.50 -10.47 -8.36
C GLU A 15 -3.74 -11.23 -7.06
N TYR A 16 -4.74 -10.81 -6.29
CA TYR A 16 -5.15 -11.47 -5.06
C TYR A 16 -6.65 -11.30 -4.85
N LYS A 17 -7.36 -12.39 -4.54
CA LYS A 17 -8.83 -12.45 -4.40
C LYS A 17 -9.63 -11.81 -5.55
N GLY A 18 -9.08 -11.80 -6.76
CA GLY A 18 -9.73 -11.20 -7.94
C GLY A 18 -9.48 -9.69 -8.11
N HIS A 19 -8.74 -9.07 -7.19
CA HIS A 19 -8.22 -7.71 -7.35
C HIS A 19 -6.87 -7.73 -8.04
N GLN A 20 -6.66 -6.81 -8.98
CA GLN A 20 -5.40 -6.67 -9.71
C GLN A 20 -4.76 -5.32 -9.39
N CYS A 21 -3.45 -5.31 -9.14
CA CYS A 21 -2.70 -4.07 -9.01
C CYS A 21 -2.60 -3.39 -10.38
N PRO A 22 -2.95 -2.09 -10.50
CA PRO A 22 -2.69 -1.34 -11.72
C PRO A 22 -1.19 -1.34 -12.06
N GLU A 23 -0.83 -1.56 -13.33
CA GLU A 23 0.57 -1.72 -13.77
C GLU A 23 1.48 -0.57 -13.32
N GLN A 24 0.93 0.65 -13.26
CA GLN A 24 1.63 1.86 -12.82
C GLN A 24 2.04 1.87 -11.34
N TYR A 25 1.43 1.01 -10.51
CA TYR A 25 1.67 0.94 -9.05
C TYR A 25 2.30 -0.39 -8.60
N VAL A 26 2.57 -1.32 -9.52
CA VAL A 26 3.18 -2.63 -9.21
C VAL A 26 4.53 -2.50 -8.50
N ASN A 27 5.27 -1.42 -8.73
CA ASN A 27 6.55 -1.17 -8.07
C ASN A 27 6.44 -0.39 -6.75
N ASP A 28 5.25 0.09 -6.38
CA ASP A 28 5.02 0.84 -5.13
C ASP A 28 4.69 -0.08 -3.94
N PHE A 29 4.45 -1.37 -4.20
CA PHE A 29 4.04 -2.35 -3.20
C PHE A 29 4.77 -3.68 -3.37
N THR A 30 5.02 -4.37 -2.27
CA THR A 30 5.39 -5.80 -2.27
C THR A 30 4.14 -6.67 -2.43
N PRO A 31 4.26 -7.95 -2.85
CA PRO A 31 3.12 -8.86 -2.92
C PRO A 31 2.35 -8.95 -1.59
N GLN A 32 3.06 -9.02 -0.46
CA GLN A 32 2.45 -9.06 0.86
C GLN A 32 1.73 -7.75 1.21
N GLN A 33 2.31 -6.59 0.88
CA GLN A 33 1.60 -5.31 1.05
C GLN A 33 0.36 -5.24 0.17
N PHE A 34 0.41 -5.79 -1.05
CA PHE A 34 -0.73 -5.86 -1.93
C PHE A 34 -1.84 -6.75 -1.36
N GLU A 35 -1.50 -7.92 -0.82
CA GLU A 35 -2.46 -8.78 -0.12
C GLU A 35 -3.09 -8.07 1.09
N GLU A 36 -2.28 -7.39 1.92
CA GLU A 36 -2.77 -6.62 3.07
C GLU A 36 -3.70 -5.46 2.64
N LEU A 37 -3.42 -4.83 1.49
CA LEU A 37 -4.28 -3.80 0.91
C LEU A 37 -5.62 -4.35 0.45
N VAL A 38 -5.63 -5.51 -0.21
CA VAL A 38 -6.86 -6.18 -0.64
C VAL A 38 -7.68 -6.62 0.57
N GLU A 39 -7.07 -7.24 1.58
CA GLU A 39 -7.79 -7.65 2.79
C GLU A 39 -8.36 -6.46 3.56
N THR A 40 -7.65 -5.33 3.55
CA THR A 40 -8.11 -4.09 4.17
C THR A 40 -9.25 -3.47 3.38
N PHE A 41 -9.16 -3.48 2.04
CA PHE A 41 -10.24 -3.03 1.16
C PHE A 41 -11.52 -3.85 1.39
N GLU A 42 -11.44 -5.18 1.34
CA GLU A 42 -12.57 -6.08 1.60
C GLU A 42 -13.13 -5.93 3.02
N LYS A 43 -12.31 -5.50 3.99
CA LYS A 43 -12.77 -5.24 5.35
C LYS A 43 -13.63 -3.97 5.43
N TYR A 44 -13.37 -2.99 4.57
CA TYR A 44 -14.09 -1.72 4.55
C TYR A 44 -15.33 -1.75 3.66
N ASP A 45 -15.28 -2.53 2.58
CA ASP A 45 -16.43 -2.89 1.74
C ASP A 45 -17.34 -3.88 2.51
N GLU A 46 -18.20 -3.35 3.38
CA GLU A 46 -19.06 -4.16 4.24
C GLU A 46 -20.15 -4.88 3.45
N ASP A 47 -20.60 -4.27 2.36
CA ASP A 47 -21.65 -4.81 1.51
C ASP A 47 -21.14 -5.67 0.35
N ASN A 48 -19.81 -5.79 0.21
CA ASN A 48 -19.12 -6.53 -0.86
C ASN A 48 -19.51 -6.01 -2.26
N SER A 49 -19.72 -4.70 -2.39
CA SER A 49 -20.01 -4.02 -3.65
C SER A 49 -18.80 -3.92 -4.58
N GLN A 50 -17.60 -4.27 -4.09
CA GLN A 50 -16.29 -4.10 -4.73
C GLN A 50 -15.86 -2.63 -4.85
N THR A 51 -16.55 -1.76 -4.14
CA THR A 51 -16.37 -0.31 -4.08
C THR A 51 -16.54 0.13 -2.65
N VAL A 52 -15.87 1.20 -2.23
CA VAL A 52 -16.07 1.78 -0.90
C VAL A 52 -16.89 3.05 -1.05
N ASP A 53 -18.11 3.02 -0.53
CA ASP A 53 -19.01 4.17 -0.59
C ASP A 53 -18.67 5.22 0.48
N ARG A 54 -19.27 6.41 0.36
CA ARG A 54 -19.07 7.50 1.33
C ARG A 54 -19.46 7.14 2.77
N HIS A 55 -20.44 6.26 2.98
CA HIS A 55 -20.92 5.87 4.30
C HIS A 55 -19.96 4.86 4.94
N GLU A 56 -19.44 3.92 4.17
CA GLU A 56 -18.40 2.96 4.58
C GLU A 56 -17.12 3.70 4.94
N LEU A 57 -16.70 4.64 4.09
CA LEU A 57 -15.55 5.50 4.36
C LEU A 57 -15.77 6.37 5.61
N GLN A 58 -16.97 6.92 5.81
CA GLN A 58 -17.31 7.69 7.00
C GLN A 58 -17.27 6.83 8.28
N LYS A 59 -17.84 5.62 8.22
CA LYS A 59 -17.85 4.68 9.33
C LYS A 59 -16.44 4.30 9.74
N LEU A 60 -15.61 4.05 8.75
CA LEU A 60 -14.19 3.79 8.93
C LEU A 60 -13.49 4.93 9.68
N PHE A 61 -13.65 6.18 9.26
CA PHE A 61 -13.07 7.32 9.97
C PHE A 61 -13.59 7.49 11.40
N ALA A 62 -14.85 7.14 11.66
CA ALA A 62 -15.43 7.14 12.99
C ALA A 62 -14.79 6.07 13.90
N GLU A 63 -14.48 4.89 13.35
CA GLU A 63 -13.78 3.81 14.06
C GLU A 63 -12.32 4.16 14.40
N MET A 64 -11.69 5.05 13.63
CA MET A 64 -10.30 5.49 13.86
C MET A 64 -10.15 6.60 14.92
N GLU A 65 -11.23 6.93 15.64
CA GLU A 65 -11.31 8.03 16.62
C GLU A 65 -10.75 9.35 16.07
N THR A 66 -11.00 9.60 14.79
CA THR A 66 -10.66 10.88 14.15
C THR A 66 -11.94 11.66 13.93
N ASP A 67 -11.99 12.90 14.43
CA ASP A 67 -13.03 13.88 14.11
C ASP A 67 -12.89 14.33 12.65
N PHE A 68 -13.16 13.42 11.71
CA PHE A 68 -13.25 13.73 10.31
C PHE A 68 -14.61 14.36 10.03
N ALA A 69 -14.61 15.66 9.71
CA ALA A 69 -15.79 16.34 9.23
C ALA A 69 -16.24 15.72 7.90
N MET A 70 -17.56 15.63 7.66
CA MET A 70 -18.14 15.16 6.40
C MET A 70 -17.51 15.85 5.17
N GLU A 71 -17.17 17.13 5.30
CA GLU A 71 -16.48 17.91 4.26
C GLU A 71 -15.14 17.28 3.84
N LYS A 72 -14.39 16.69 4.78
CA LYS A 72 -13.11 16.03 4.47
C LYS A 72 -13.27 14.67 3.82
N VAL A 73 -14.33 13.94 4.13
CA VAL A 73 -14.67 12.69 3.43
C VAL A 73 -14.97 12.97 1.97
N LEU A 74 -15.72 14.05 1.70
CA LEU A 74 -16.04 14.51 0.35
C LEU A 74 -14.79 15.01 -0.40
N GLU A 75 -13.93 15.81 0.25
CA GLU A 75 -12.67 16.25 -0.36
C GLU A 75 -11.77 15.07 -0.75
N VAL A 76 -11.72 14.02 0.07
CA VAL A 76 -10.98 12.80 -0.22
C VAL A 76 -11.56 12.10 -1.44
N LEU A 77 -12.86 11.87 -1.45
CA LEU A 77 -13.57 11.26 -2.56
C LEU A 77 -13.28 12.03 -3.85
N GLU A 78 -13.54 13.35 -3.88
CA GLU A 78 -13.27 14.18 -5.06
C GLU A 78 -11.81 14.18 -5.53
N ALA A 79 -10.85 13.89 -4.65
CA ALA A 79 -9.44 13.85 -4.99
C ALA A 79 -8.99 12.56 -5.68
N VAL A 80 -9.72 11.44 -5.46
CA VAL A 80 -9.34 10.10 -5.97
C VAL A 80 -10.39 9.44 -6.85
N ASP A 81 -11.66 9.84 -6.73
CA ASP A 81 -12.80 9.45 -7.58
C ASP A 81 -12.62 10.06 -8.97
N ALA A 82 -11.88 9.33 -9.81
CA ALA A 82 -11.50 9.77 -11.14
C ALA A 82 -12.63 9.52 -12.15
N ASP A 83 -13.47 8.51 -11.90
CA ASP A 83 -14.58 8.14 -12.75
C ASP A 83 -15.90 8.87 -12.42
N GLY A 84 -15.95 9.54 -11.26
CA GLY A 84 -17.08 10.33 -10.80
C GLY A 84 -18.25 9.46 -10.32
N SER A 85 -17.98 8.21 -9.91
CA SER A 85 -18.96 7.28 -9.39
C SER A 85 -19.51 7.72 -8.03
N GLY A 86 -18.75 8.52 -7.28
CA GLY A 86 -19.04 8.87 -5.89
C GLY A 86 -18.71 7.75 -4.90
N GLU A 87 -17.99 6.73 -5.36
CA GLU A 87 -17.51 5.55 -4.64
C GLU A 87 -16.01 5.39 -4.97
N ILE A 88 -15.26 4.65 -4.15
CA ILE A 88 -13.83 4.39 -4.39
C ILE A 88 -13.67 2.95 -4.85
N ASP A 89 -13.28 2.75 -6.10
CA ASP A 89 -12.92 1.41 -6.58
C ASP A 89 -11.52 0.98 -6.09
N PHE A 90 -11.19 -0.30 -6.27
CA PHE A 90 -9.90 -0.83 -5.79
C PHE A 90 -8.68 -0.12 -6.42
N SER A 91 -8.74 0.25 -7.70
CA SER A 91 -7.66 0.98 -8.39
C SER A 91 -7.47 2.38 -7.80
N GLU A 92 -8.56 3.06 -7.48
CA GLU A 92 -8.57 4.37 -6.84
C GLU A 92 -8.08 4.29 -5.38
N PHE A 93 -8.41 3.20 -4.68
CA PHE A 93 -7.89 2.90 -3.35
C PHE A 93 -6.36 2.70 -3.35
N ILE A 94 -5.82 2.02 -4.36
CA ILE A 94 -4.37 1.88 -4.55
C ILE A 94 -3.73 3.25 -4.81
N GLU A 95 -4.30 4.07 -5.68
CA GLU A 95 -3.83 5.42 -5.94
C GLU A 95 -3.81 6.28 -4.66
N LEU A 96 -4.91 6.24 -3.89
CA LEU A 96 -5.02 6.92 -2.60
C LEU A 96 -3.88 6.51 -1.67
N THR A 97 -3.64 5.21 -1.54
CA THR A 97 -2.57 4.66 -0.69
C THR A 97 -1.19 5.14 -1.14
N VAL A 98 -0.92 5.16 -2.44
CA VAL A 98 0.35 5.66 -3.01
C VAL A 98 0.52 7.15 -2.74
N ARG A 99 -0.51 7.97 -2.94
CA ARG A 99 -0.46 9.42 -2.70
C ARG A 99 -0.22 9.74 -1.23
N VAL A 100 -0.87 9.01 -0.32
CA VAL A 100 -0.61 9.11 1.12
C VAL A 100 0.83 8.70 1.46
N LYS A 101 1.32 7.57 0.93
CA LYS A 101 2.73 7.12 1.09
C LYS A 101 3.74 8.17 0.62
N ARG A 102 3.41 8.89 -0.46
CA ARG A 102 4.24 9.98 -1.03
C ARG A 102 4.09 11.30 -0.27
N GLY A 103 3.25 11.36 0.76
CA GLY A 103 3.11 12.51 1.66
C GLY A 103 2.17 13.60 1.14
N ASP A 104 1.14 13.23 0.37
CA ASP A 104 0.12 14.19 -0.09
C ASP A 104 -0.58 14.86 1.12
N ASP A 105 -0.35 16.17 1.26
CA ASP A 105 -0.86 16.98 2.37
C ASP A 105 -2.40 17.01 2.42
N THR A 106 -3.06 16.80 1.27
CA THR A 106 -4.52 16.80 1.16
C THR A 106 -5.15 15.54 1.77
N LEU A 107 -4.38 14.44 1.81
CA LEU A 107 -4.82 13.13 2.28
C LEU A 107 -4.25 12.80 3.67
N LYS A 108 -3.63 13.76 4.35
CA LYS A 108 -2.98 13.57 5.67
C LYS A 108 -3.88 12.94 6.73
N GLY A 109 -5.17 13.22 6.72
CA GLY A 109 -6.04 12.60 7.72
C GLY A 109 -6.38 11.13 7.41
N LEU A 110 -6.22 10.68 6.16
CA LEU A 110 -6.22 9.26 5.79
C LEU A 110 -4.90 8.57 6.12
N ALA A 111 -3.84 9.30 6.51
CA ALA A 111 -2.57 8.69 6.90
C ALA A 111 -2.74 7.67 8.03
N LYS A 112 -3.78 7.82 8.85
CA LYS A 112 -4.16 6.85 9.87
C LYS A 112 -4.60 5.50 9.27
N LEU A 113 -5.25 5.48 8.10
CA LEU A 113 -5.56 4.24 7.36
C LEU A 113 -4.30 3.52 6.91
N THR A 114 -3.35 4.28 6.35
CA THR A 114 -2.04 3.72 6.06
C THR A 114 -1.28 3.30 7.33
N GLU A 115 -1.57 3.90 8.49
CA GLU A 115 -0.97 3.51 9.77
C GLU A 115 -1.50 2.17 10.30
N VAL A 116 -2.78 1.87 10.09
CA VAL A 116 -3.36 0.55 10.39
C VAL A 116 -2.76 -0.53 9.48
N LEU A 117 -2.55 -0.20 8.20
CA LEU A 117 -1.77 -1.03 7.27
C LEU A 117 -0.29 -1.16 7.71
N ASN A 118 0.24 -0.16 8.42
CA ASN A 118 1.66 -0.13 8.85
C ASN A 118 2.00 -1.00 10.08
N GLN A 119 1.06 -1.77 10.64
CA GLN A 119 1.36 -2.65 11.78
C GLN A 119 2.01 -3.99 11.37
N SER A 120 2.13 -4.25 10.06
CA SER A 120 2.86 -5.40 9.55
C SER A 120 4.37 -5.26 9.84
N PRO A 121 5.08 -6.35 10.19
CA PRO A 121 6.54 -6.32 10.41
C PRO A 121 7.33 -5.65 9.27
N ILE A 122 6.82 -5.72 8.03
CA ILE A 122 7.40 -5.07 6.85
C ILE A 122 7.27 -3.55 6.94
N ALA A 123 6.11 -3.02 7.30
CA ALA A 123 5.93 -1.59 7.44
C ALA A 123 6.68 -1.01 8.65
N VAL A 124 6.87 -1.80 9.72
CA VAL A 124 7.79 -1.44 10.81
C VAL A 124 9.23 -1.32 10.29
N LEU A 125 9.67 -2.24 9.43
CA LEU A 125 10.98 -2.16 8.77
C LEU A 125 11.08 -0.92 7.87
N GLU A 126 10.05 -0.62 7.08
CA GLU A 126 9.99 0.58 6.22
C GLU A 126 10.05 1.88 7.02
N GLY A 127 9.25 2.00 8.07
CA GLY A 127 9.24 3.18 8.95
C GLY A 127 10.59 3.40 9.62
N GLN A 128 11.24 2.33 10.09
CA GLN A 128 12.57 2.42 10.70
C GLN A 128 13.67 2.74 9.69
N ALA A 129 13.54 2.29 8.45
CA ALA A 129 14.48 2.62 7.38
C ALA A 129 14.37 4.10 6.96
N ALA A 130 13.15 4.61 6.81
CA ALA A 130 12.89 6.01 6.46
C ALA A 130 13.49 6.99 7.48
N GLN A 131 13.34 6.71 8.79
CA GLN A 131 13.95 7.52 9.86
C GLN A 131 15.47 7.61 9.78
N ARG A 132 16.11 6.63 9.15
CA ARG A 132 17.57 6.49 9.07
C ARG A 132 18.12 6.77 7.68
N SER A 133 17.32 7.35 6.78
CA SER A 133 17.68 7.55 5.37
C SER A 133 18.17 6.27 4.68
N LEU A 134 17.64 5.12 5.12
CA LEU A 134 17.93 3.82 4.52
C LEU A 134 16.93 3.58 3.38
N LYS A 135 17.44 3.13 2.24
CA LYS A 135 16.65 2.61 1.13
C LYS A 135 16.46 1.12 1.34
N ILE A 136 15.22 0.67 1.33
CA ILE A 136 14.89 -0.76 1.30
C ILE A 136 14.59 -1.16 -0.15
N ARG A 137 15.06 -2.33 -0.53
CA ARG A 137 14.65 -3.05 -1.74
C ARG A 137 14.12 -4.41 -1.33
N TYR A 138 13.07 -4.83 -1.98
CA TYR A 138 12.47 -6.15 -1.83
C TYR A 138 12.66 -6.91 -3.13
N ASP A 139 13.34 -8.04 -3.09
CA ASP A 139 13.60 -8.88 -4.24
C ASP A 139 12.89 -10.23 -4.02
N LEU A 140 11.96 -10.60 -4.90
CA LEU A 140 11.24 -11.88 -4.80
C LEU A 140 12.20 -13.03 -5.12
N ILE A 141 12.38 -13.95 -4.16
CA ILE A 141 13.26 -15.13 -4.31
C ILE A 141 12.44 -16.35 -4.78
N GLU A 142 11.32 -16.62 -4.12
CA GLU A 142 10.51 -17.82 -4.37
C GLU A 142 9.04 -17.51 -4.12
N GLU A 143 8.18 -17.92 -5.04
CA GLU A 143 6.74 -17.94 -4.86
C GLU A 143 6.27 -19.39 -4.82
N ARG A 144 5.49 -19.75 -3.80
CA ARG A 144 4.82 -21.05 -3.74
C ARG A 144 3.31 -20.90 -3.79
N ALA A 145 2.74 -21.55 -4.80
CA ALA A 145 1.31 -21.73 -4.92
C ALA A 145 0.74 -22.50 -3.70
N PRO A 146 -0.53 -22.24 -3.34
CA PRO A 146 -1.17 -22.91 -2.22
C PRO A 146 -1.28 -24.41 -2.49
N THR A 147 -1.02 -25.20 -1.46
CA THR A 147 -1.20 -26.66 -1.45
C THR A 147 -2.30 -27.05 -0.48
N ALA A 148 -2.75 -28.31 -0.50
CA ALA A 148 -3.80 -28.79 0.40
C ALA A 148 -3.46 -28.67 1.90
N ILE A 149 -2.19 -28.42 2.24
CA ILE A 149 -1.67 -28.44 3.62
C ILE A 149 -0.97 -27.12 4.00
N HIS A 150 -0.65 -26.25 3.03
CA HIS A 150 -0.03 -24.96 3.28
C HIS A 150 -0.63 -23.89 2.35
N PRO A 151 -0.98 -22.71 2.89
CA PRO A 151 -1.39 -21.56 2.08
C PRO A 151 -0.24 -21.09 1.17
N ALA A 152 -0.55 -20.22 0.22
CA ALA A 152 0.46 -19.59 -0.62
C ALA A 152 1.47 -18.85 0.27
N PHE A 153 2.75 -18.88 -0.11
CA PHE A 153 3.75 -18.07 0.58
C PHE A 153 4.80 -17.56 -0.39
N PHE A 154 5.32 -16.37 -0.09
CA PHE A 154 6.40 -15.73 -0.82
C PHE A 154 7.65 -15.69 0.07
N VAL A 155 8.81 -15.89 -0.55
CA VAL A 155 10.11 -15.67 0.06
C VAL A 155 10.71 -14.45 -0.62
N MET A 156 10.92 -13.40 0.17
CA MET A 156 11.52 -12.14 -0.29
C MET A 156 12.90 -11.97 0.33
N GLU A 157 13.87 -11.52 -0.46
CA GLU A 157 15.12 -10.94 0.02
C GLU A 157 14.86 -9.48 0.34
N VAL A 158 15.25 -9.03 1.53
CA VAL A 158 15.12 -7.64 1.94
C VAL A 158 16.52 -7.05 2.03
N VAL A 159 16.83 -6.10 1.15
CA VAL A 159 18.13 -5.43 1.11
C VAL A 159 17.98 -4.01 1.64
N LEU A 160 18.63 -3.72 2.77
CA LEU A 160 18.74 -2.36 3.29
C LEU A 160 20.06 -1.74 2.83
N THR A 161 19.99 -0.55 2.23
CA THR A 161 21.15 0.22 1.79
C THR A 161 21.09 1.64 2.35
N GLY A 162 22.22 2.19 2.77
CA GLY A 162 22.27 3.57 3.26
C GLY A 162 23.69 4.02 3.50
N GLU A 163 23.83 5.33 3.70
CA GLU A 163 25.10 5.96 4.03
C GLU A 163 25.09 6.33 5.51
N PHE A 164 26.11 5.88 6.24
CA PHE A 164 26.32 6.24 7.64
C PHE A 164 27.58 7.08 7.75
N TRP A 165 27.45 8.25 8.39
CA TRP A 165 28.58 9.11 8.71
C TRP A 165 28.86 8.98 10.20
N ASP A 166 29.99 8.36 10.56
CA ASP A 166 30.49 8.37 11.92
C ASP A 166 31.49 9.51 12.06
N MET A 167 31.30 10.39 13.05
CA MET A 167 32.36 11.34 13.40
C MET A 167 33.39 10.57 14.22
N VAL A 168 34.48 10.18 13.56
CA VAL A 168 35.65 9.67 14.26
C VAL A 168 36.32 10.87 14.94
N ASP A 169 36.01 11.09 16.22
CA ASP A 169 36.75 12.05 17.05
C ASP A 169 38.22 11.63 17.05
N GLY A 170 39.08 12.52 16.55
CA GLY A 170 40.53 12.34 16.45
C GLY A 170 41.29 12.73 17.71
#